data_AF-A0A8H6PSU6-F1
#
_entry.id   AF-A0A8H6PSU6-F1
#
_cell.length_a   1.000
_cell.length_b   1.000
_cell.length_c   1.000
_cell.angle_alpha   90.00
_cell.angle_beta   90.00
_cell.angle_gamma   90.00
#
_symmetry.space_group_name_H-M   'P 1'
#
loop_
_entity.id
_entity.type
_entity.pdbx_description
1 polymer ?
#
loop_
_entity_poly.entity_id
_entity_poly.type
_entity_poly.pdbx_seq_one_letter_code
_entity_poly.pdbx_strand_id
1 'polypeptide(L)'
;MKFPIAPLLALAGLHSVHAGRCPSPSDPKTCEKEAQLVNKEMVGQKYTDAIANTLQSDPIRVIHPDDVITLEYSASRLNIHLDDNDKILSANCA
;
A
#
# COMPACT_ATOMS: atom_id res chain seq x y z
N MET A 1 -45.91 -43.89 30.74
CA MET A 1 -44.58 -43.24 30.60
C MET A 1 -44.43 -42.73 29.17
N LYS A 2 -44.36 -41.42 28.95
CA LYS A 2 -43.94 -40.83 27.66
C LYS A 2 -43.44 -39.40 27.93
N PHE A 3 -42.16 -39.17 27.70
CA PHE A 3 -41.45 -37.91 27.96
C PHE A 3 -41.58 -36.94 26.76
N PRO A 4 -41.42 -35.62 26.99
CA PRO A 4 -41.72 -34.56 26.03
C PRO A 4 -40.52 -34.21 25.15
N ILE A 5 -40.74 -33.69 23.95
CA ILE A 5 -39.68 -33.14 23.09
C ILE A 5 -40.09 -31.74 22.65
N ALA A 6 -39.42 -30.74 23.23
CA ALA A 6 -39.40 -29.37 22.76
C ALA A 6 -38.21 -29.18 21.79
N PRO A 7 -38.35 -28.43 20.69
CA PRO A 7 -37.21 -28.15 19.82
C PRO A 7 -36.47 -26.88 20.29
N LEU A 8 -35.16 -27.02 20.52
CA LEU A 8 -34.21 -25.91 20.68
C LEU A 8 -34.09 -25.13 19.37
N LEU A 9 -34.35 -23.82 19.42
CA LEU A 9 -33.95 -22.85 18.39
C LEU A 9 -32.44 -22.61 18.50
N ALA A 10 -31.67 -23.17 17.56
CA ALA A 10 -30.25 -22.90 17.41
C ALA A 10 -30.04 -21.54 16.72
N LEU A 11 -29.47 -20.58 17.45
CA LEU A 11 -28.96 -19.31 16.92
C LEU A 11 -27.72 -19.59 16.05
N ALA A 12 -27.84 -19.44 14.73
CA ALA A 12 -26.69 -19.39 13.83
C ALA A 12 -26.10 -17.96 13.85
N GLY A 13 -25.01 -17.77 14.59
CA GLY A 13 -24.17 -16.57 14.48
C GLY A 13 -23.33 -16.63 13.21
N LEU A 14 -23.74 -15.91 12.16
CA LEU A 14 -22.87 -15.62 11.02
C LEU A 14 -21.89 -14.51 11.43
N HIS A 15 -20.71 -14.91 11.88
CA HIS A 15 -19.59 -13.98 11.98
C HIS A 15 -18.96 -13.84 10.59
N SER A 16 -19.35 -12.79 9.86
CA SER A 16 -18.66 -12.37 8.65
C SER A 16 -17.24 -11.93 9.02
N VAL A 17 -16.28 -12.83 8.88
CA VAL A 17 -14.86 -12.51 8.91
C VAL A 17 -14.58 -11.62 7.71
N HIS A 18 -14.39 -10.32 7.96
CA HIS A 18 -13.78 -9.42 6.99
C HIS A 18 -12.36 -9.93 6.74
N ALA A 19 -12.17 -10.67 5.66
CA ALA A 19 -10.84 -10.95 5.14
C ALA A 19 -10.20 -9.59 4.83
N GLY A 20 -9.21 -9.19 5.62
CA GLY A 20 -8.37 -8.05 5.30
C GLY A 20 -7.83 -8.25 3.90
N ARG A 21 -8.13 -7.32 2.99
CA ARG A 21 -7.64 -7.37 1.60
C ARG A 21 -6.12 -7.33 1.67
N CYS A 22 -5.45 -8.41 1.26
CA CYS A 22 -4.05 -8.31 0.89
C CYS A 22 -3.96 -7.30 -0.26
N PRO A 23 -3.16 -6.24 -0.14
CA PRO A 23 -2.91 -5.35 -1.26
C PRO A 23 -2.40 -6.19 -2.43
N SER A 24 -3.09 -6.11 -3.58
CA SER A 24 -2.56 -6.69 -4.81
C SER A 24 -1.56 -5.69 -5.36
N PRO A 25 -0.36 -6.13 -5.77
CA PRO A 25 0.62 -5.23 -6.37
C PRO A 25 -0.02 -4.43 -7.50
N SER A 26 0.22 -3.12 -7.49
CA SER A 26 -0.27 -2.22 -8.54
C SER A 26 0.30 -2.60 -9.92
N ASP A 27 -0.39 -2.26 -11.02
CA ASP A 27 0.11 -2.47 -12.39
C ASP A 27 1.41 -1.65 -12.58
N PRO A 28 2.51 -2.23 -13.13
CA PRO A 28 3.71 -1.48 -13.48
C PRO A 28 3.45 -0.17 -14.25
N LYS A 29 2.40 -0.12 -15.09
CA LYS A 29 2.02 1.11 -15.79
C LYS A 29 1.52 2.22 -14.86
N THR A 30 0.88 1.87 -13.75
CA THR A 30 0.48 2.82 -12.71
C THR A 30 1.72 3.40 -12.04
N CYS A 31 2.66 2.53 -11.64
CA CYS A 31 3.92 2.96 -11.07
C CYS A 31 4.66 3.93 -12.00
N GLU A 32 4.81 3.59 -13.28
CA GLU A 32 5.54 4.43 -14.23
C GLU A 32 4.92 5.82 -14.38
N LYS A 33 3.58 5.90 -14.48
CA LYS A 33 2.86 7.17 -14.56
C LYS A 33 3.03 8.00 -13.31
N GLU A 34 2.98 7.37 -12.14
CA GLU A 34 3.12 8.06 -10.86
C GLU A 34 4.56 8.51 -10.60
N ALA A 35 5.56 7.71 -10.96
CA ALA A 35 6.95 8.13 -10.93
C ALA A 35 7.16 9.38 -11.81
N GLN A 36 6.57 9.42 -13.01
CA GLN A 36 6.63 10.61 -13.87
C GLN A 36 5.93 11.82 -13.25
N LEU A 37 4.76 11.62 -12.62
CA LEU A 37 4.03 12.69 -11.94
C LEU A 37 4.87 13.28 -10.79
N VAL A 38 5.43 12.43 -9.93
CA VAL A 38 6.27 12.84 -8.80
C VAL A 38 7.48 13.63 -9.28
N ASN A 39 8.18 13.12 -10.30
CA ASN A 39 9.37 13.79 -10.86
C ASN A 39 9.06 15.14 -11.52
N LYS A 40 7.86 15.34 -12.06
CA LYS A 40 7.47 16.59 -12.71
C LYS A 40 6.94 17.63 -11.74
N GLU A 41 6.10 17.21 -10.78
CA GLU A 41 5.27 18.13 -10.00
C GLU A 41 5.68 18.22 -8.52
N MET A 42 6.38 17.22 -7.99
CA MET A 42 6.55 17.06 -6.53
C MET A 42 8.00 17.19 -6.03
N VAL A 43 8.99 17.27 -6.93
CA VAL A 43 10.40 17.46 -6.54
C VAL A 43 10.57 18.75 -5.73
N GLY A 44 11.31 18.65 -4.61
CA GLY A 44 11.56 19.73 -3.66
C GLY A 44 10.45 19.93 -2.61
N GLN A 45 9.30 19.27 -2.76
CA GLN A 45 8.24 19.26 -1.74
C GLN A 45 8.57 18.26 -0.64
N LYS A 46 8.15 18.53 0.60
CA LYS A 46 8.29 17.58 1.72
C LYS A 46 7.34 16.40 1.49
N TYR A 47 7.84 15.18 1.59
CA TYR A 47 7.02 13.98 1.52
C TYR A 47 6.13 13.89 2.76
N THR A 48 4.85 13.62 2.55
CA THR A 48 3.82 13.58 3.61
C THR A 48 2.82 12.47 3.33
N ASP A 49 2.05 12.10 4.34
CA ASP A 49 0.94 11.15 4.18
C ASP A 49 -0.09 11.63 3.15
N ALA A 50 -0.26 12.95 2.98
CA ALA A 50 -1.14 13.50 1.96
C ALA A 50 -0.64 13.15 0.56
N ILE A 51 0.68 13.25 0.30
CA ILE A 51 1.28 12.82 -0.97
C ILE A 51 1.14 11.31 -1.11
N ALA A 52 1.50 10.53 -0.08
CA ALA A 52 1.37 9.07 -0.11
C ALA A 52 -0.05 8.60 -0.48
N ASN A 53 -1.08 9.22 0.11
CA ASN A 53 -2.49 8.87 -0.12
C ASN A 53 -3.02 9.29 -1.51
N THR A 54 -2.31 10.15 -2.24
CA THR A 54 -2.67 10.49 -3.62
C THR A 54 -2.14 9.49 -4.64
N LEU A 55 -1.17 8.67 -4.25
CA LEU A 55 -0.53 7.67 -5.08
C LEU A 55 -1.26 6.33 -4.92
N GLN A 56 -1.46 5.65 -6.03
CA GLN A 56 -2.17 4.36 -6.14
C GLN A 56 -1.20 3.20 -6.30
N SER A 57 0.09 3.48 -6.54
CA SER A 57 1.12 2.45 -6.55
C SER A 57 1.17 1.72 -5.22
N ASP A 58 1.38 0.42 -5.31
CA ASP A 58 1.53 -0.45 -4.16
C ASP A 58 2.46 -1.62 -4.54
N PRO A 59 3.55 -1.85 -3.79
CA PRO A 59 3.98 -1.07 -2.63
C PRO A 59 4.65 0.27 -3.01
N ILE A 60 4.57 1.25 -2.10
CA ILE A 60 5.42 2.46 -2.13
C ILE A 60 6.57 2.26 -1.14
N ARG A 61 7.80 2.54 -1.58
CA ARG A 61 8.99 2.54 -0.72
C ARG A 61 9.59 3.94 -0.69
N VAL A 62 9.68 4.51 0.49
CA VAL A 62 10.44 5.74 0.74
C VAL A 62 11.89 5.33 0.99
N ILE A 63 12.83 6.04 0.38
CA ILE A 63 14.27 5.79 0.50
C ILE A 63 14.94 7.10 0.92
N HIS A 64 15.61 7.08 2.06
CA HIS A 64 16.46 8.17 2.55
C HIS A 64 17.93 7.95 2.12
N PRO A 65 18.78 9.00 2.14
CA PRO A 65 20.15 8.92 1.61
C PRO A 65 21.04 7.82 2.21
N ASP A 66 20.85 7.50 3.49
CA ASP A 66 21.65 6.51 4.22
C ASP A 66 20.99 5.13 4.33
N ASP A 67 19.83 4.93 3.68
CA ASP A 67 19.13 3.66 3.72
C ASP A 67 19.91 2.56 3.00
N VAL A 68 20.29 1.53 3.76
CA VAL A 68 20.89 0.32 3.20
C VAL A 68 19.79 -0.59 2.68
N ILE A 69 19.60 -0.61 1.35
CA ILE A 69 18.60 -1.43 0.67
C ILE A 69 19.24 -2.52 -0.20
N THR A 70 18.50 -3.60 -0.43
CA THR A 70 18.83 -4.59 -1.46
C THR A 70 18.34 -4.12 -2.83
N LEU A 71 19.06 -4.49 -3.89
CA LEU A 71 18.75 -4.12 -5.28
C LEU A 71 17.77 -5.08 -5.95
N GLU A 72 16.85 -5.67 -5.18
CA GLU A 72 15.77 -6.49 -5.74
C GLU A 72 14.89 -5.65 -6.65
N TYR A 73 14.55 -6.16 -7.84
CA TYR A 73 13.67 -5.49 -8.78
C TYR A 73 12.19 -5.90 -8.63
N SER A 74 11.31 -4.90 -8.59
CA SER A 74 9.85 -4.98 -8.65
C SER A 74 9.31 -3.87 -9.54
N ALA A 75 8.78 -4.24 -10.70
CA ALA A 75 8.23 -3.28 -11.67
C ALA A 75 7.01 -2.48 -11.14
N SER A 76 6.34 -3.01 -10.12
CA SER A 76 5.15 -2.42 -9.50
C SER A 76 5.45 -1.54 -8.29
N ARG A 77 6.70 -1.54 -7.79
CA ARG A 77 7.06 -0.80 -6.58
C ARG A 77 7.51 0.61 -6.94
N LEU A 78 6.78 1.59 -6.43
CA LEU A 78 7.15 2.99 -6.56
C LEU A 78 8.15 3.35 -5.46
N ASN A 79 9.38 3.64 -5.84
CA ASN A 79 10.38 4.18 -4.93
C ASN A 79 10.36 5.70 -4.99
N ILE A 80 10.36 6.34 -3.83
CA ILE A 80 10.46 7.79 -3.68
C ILE A 80 11.75 8.09 -2.91
N HIS A 81 12.67 8.78 -3.57
CA HIS A 81 13.96 9.15 -3.00
C HIS A 81 13.84 10.52 -2.36
N LEU A 82 14.25 10.61 -1.09
CA LEU A 82 14.21 11.84 -0.32
C LEU A 82 15.62 12.37 -0.03
N ASP A 83 15.71 13.66 0.28
CA ASP A 83 16.88 14.27 0.91
C ASP A 83 16.81 14.19 2.45
N ASP A 84 17.85 14.69 3.12
CA ASP A 84 17.96 14.71 4.59
C ASP A 84 16.87 15.55 5.30
N ASN A 85 16.06 16.30 4.56
CA ASN A 85 14.97 17.14 5.07
C ASN A 85 13.58 16.58 4.72
N ASP A 86 13.53 15.32 4.27
CA ASP A 86 12.36 14.63 3.71
C ASP A 86 11.79 15.27 2.44
N LYS A 87 12.59 16.01 1.67
CA LYS A 87 12.12 16.55 0.39
C LYS A 87 12.35 15.54 -0.73
N ILE A 88 11.37 15.45 -1.62
CA ILE A 88 11.42 14.54 -2.77
C ILE A 88 12.52 15.00 -3.72
N LEU A 89 13.46 14.09 -4.00
CA LEU A 89 14.51 14.27 -5.01
C LEU A 89 14.09 13.68 -6.35
N SER A 90 13.55 12.45 -6.33
CA SER A 90 13.10 11.73 -7.52
C SER A 90 12.21 10.55 -7.18
N ALA A 91 11.64 9.91 -8.21
CA ALA A 91 10.93 8.64 -8.08
C ALA A 91 11.22 7.69 -9.24
N ASN A 92 11.20 6.38 -8.98
CA ASN A 92 11.37 5.34 -10.01
C ASN A 92 10.67 4.02 -9.63
N CYS A 93 10.39 3.21 -10.65
CA CYS A 93 9.84 1.86 -10.47
C CYS A 93 10.96 0.83 -10.44
N ALA A 94 11.16 0.19 -9.29
CA ALA A 94 12.19 -0.82 -9.09
C ALA A 94 11.98 -1.59 -7.79
#